data_AF-A0A952U0H2-F1
#
_entry.id   AF-A0A952U0H2-F1
#
_cell.length_a   1.000
_cell.length_b   1.000
_cell.length_c   1.000
_cell.angle_alpha   90.00
_cell.angle_beta   90.00
_cell.angle_gamma   90.00
#
_symmetry.space_group_name_H-M   'P 1'
#
loop_
_entity.id
_entity.type
_entity.pdbx_description
1 polymer ?
#
loop_
_entity_poly.entity_id
_entity_poly.type
_entity_poly.pdbx_seq_one_letter_code
_entity_poly.pdbx_strand_id
1 'polypeptide(L)'
;MPGRLVRWLCVVAWMVVIFAFSHQAYSGKVTEKYLGGMNVPVRKMGHVTEFMILFLLVRWALAVPKLSREDRGIIGGTAINTAQRVATVSPTKVFLSPSVIAFVFAISYAATDEWHQSFVPGRSSNWTDVAVDASGVSVGAILLVIALRLRKNTANPFEDGNDEG
;
A
#
# COMPACT_ATOMS: atom_id res chain seq x y z
N MET A 1 10.18 18.61 10.00
CA MET A 1 10.59 17.46 9.14
C MET A 1 9.74 17.43 7.87
N PRO A 2 10.14 18.15 6.80
CA PRO A 2 9.36 18.26 5.56
C PRO A 2 9.07 16.92 4.88
N GLY A 3 9.91 15.90 5.10
CA GLY A 3 9.74 14.58 4.48
C GLY A 3 8.47 13.82 4.85
N ARG A 4 7.84 14.06 6.01
CA ARG A 4 6.54 13.41 6.33
C ARG A 4 5.40 14.05 5.56
N LEU A 5 5.38 15.37 5.47
CA LEU A 5 4.35 16.11 4.76
C LEU A 5 4.37 15.75 3.27
N VAL A 6 5.56 15.73 2.65
CA VAL A 6 5.73 15.38 1.23
C VAL A 6 5.16 13.99 0.92
N ARG A 7 5.37 13.00 1.79
CA ARG A 7 4.82 11.64 1.59
C ARG A 7 3.30 11.63 1.55
N TRP A 8 2.66 12.32 2.48
CA TRP A 8 1.21 12.44 2.52
C TRP A 8 0.67 13.28 1.36
N LEU A 9 1.41 14.30 0.91
CA LEU A 9 1.06 15.03 -0.31
C LEU A 9 1.08 14.12 -1.54
N CYS A 10 2.06 13.20 -1.67
CA CYS A 10 2.07 12.22 -2.74
C CYS A 10 0.85 11.27 -2.68
N VAL A 11 0.47 10.81 -1.48
CA VAL A 11 -0.74 9.98 -1.29
C VAL A 11 -1.98 10.75 -1.75
N VAL A 12 -2.17 11.97 -1.25
CA VAL A 12 -3.34 12.81 -1.59
C VAL A 12 -3.37 13.12 -3.08
N ALA A 13 -2.22 13.49 -3.67
CA ALA A 13 -2.13 13.75 -5.10
C ALA A 13 -2.54 12.52 -5.92
N TRP A 14 -2.10 11.32 -5.52
CA TRP A 14 -2.50 10.09 -6.20
C TRP A 14 -3.99 9.75 -6.02
N MET A 15 -4.54 9.97 -4.83
CA MET A 15 -5.98 9.82 -4.60
C MET A 15 -6.81 10.75 -5.50
N VAL A 16 -6.36 11.99 -5.72
CA VAL A 16 -6.99 12.94 -6.64
C VAL A 16 -6.93 12.43 -8.09
N VAL A 17 -5.83 11.81 -8.51
CA VAL A 17 -5.72 11.19 -9.85
C VAL A 17 -6.74 10.06 -10.01
N ILE A 18 -6.84 9.15 -9.04
CA ILE A 18 -7.83 8.05 -9.06
C ILE A 18 -9.25 8.63 -9.16
N PHE A 19 -9.56 9.61 -8.30
CA PHE A 19 -10.88 10.24 -8.29
C PHE A 19 -11.20 10.92 -9.62
N ALA A 20 -10.23 11.60 -10.23
CA ALA A 20 -10.41 12.26 -11.53
C ALA A 20 -10.71 11.25 -12.65
N PHE A 21 -10.06 10.07 -12.66
CA PHE A 21 -10.37 9.01 -13.62
C PHE A 21 -11.70 8.31 -13.33
N SER A 22 -12.04 8.14 -12.06
CA SER A 22 -13.31 7.58 -11.61
C SER A 22 -14.51 8.45 -12.01
N HIS A 23 -14.38 9.77 -11.89
CA HIS A 23 -15.44 10.73 -12.20
C HIS A 23 -15.73 10.91 -13.71
N GLN A 24 -14.87 10.42 -14.61
CA GLN A 24 -15.10 10.56 -16.04
C GLN A 24 -16.30 9.74 -16.50
N ALA A 25 -17.42 10.42 -16.78
CA ALA A 25 -18.61 9.84 -17.38
C ALA A 25 -18.31 9.31 -18.79
N TYR A 26 -18.93 8.18 -19.17
CA TYR A 26 -18.82 7.56 -20.49
C TYR A 26 -17.42 7.11 -20.95
N SER A 27 -16.40 7.08 -20.07
CA SER A 27 -15.05 6.60 -20.45
C SER A 27 -15.09 5.19 -21.04
N GLY A 28 -16.00 4.33 -20.56
CA GLY A 28 -16.21 2.99 -21.09
C GLY A 28 -16.57 2.98 -22.58
N LYS A 29 -17.41 3.91 -23.05
CA LYS A 29 -17.83 4.01 -24.46
C LYS A 29 -16.72 4.56 -25.35
N VAL A 30 -15.94 5.51 -24.84
CA VAL A 30 -14.79 6.06 -25.55
C VAL A 30 -13.75 4.96 -25.74
N THR A 31 -13.40 4.25 -24.68
CA THR A 31 -12.43 3.15 -24.73
C THR A 31 -12.92 1.98 -25.56
N GLU A 32 -14.21 1.64 -25.51
CA GLU A 32 -14.81 0.62 -26.40
C GLU A 32 -14.68 0.97 -27.88
N LYS A 33 -14.83 2.24 -28.24
CA LYS A 33 -14.62 2.71 -29.63
C LYS A 33 -13.19 2.46 -30.13
N TYR A 34 -12.19 2.52 -29.26
CA TYR A 34 -10.78 2.35 -29.63
C TYR A 34 -10.26 0.91 -29.44
N LEU A 35 -10.71 0.22 -28.39
CA LEU A 35 -10.18 -1.07 -27.96
C LEU A 35 -11.12 -2.25 -28.25
N GLY A 36 -12.39 -2.00 -28.61
CA GLY A 36 -13.40 -3.02 -28.81
C GLY A 36 -13.46 -3.98 -27.60
N GLY A 37 -13.29 -5.28 -27.86
CA GLY A 37 -13.28 -6.32 -26.82
C GLY A 37 -12.14 -6.20 -25.78
N MET A 38 -11.08 -5.44 -26.07
CA MET A 38 -9.98 -5.20 -25.12
C MET A 38 -10.29 -4.12 -24.06
N ASN A 39 -11.43 -3.43 -24.15
CA ASN A 39 -11.80 -2.38 -23.20
C ASN A 39 -11.83 -2.88 -21.74
N VAL A 40 -12.52 -4.01 -21.50
CA VAL A 40 -12.67 -4.57 -20.15
C VAL A 40 -11.33 -5.00 -19.53
N PRO A 41 -10.47 -5.80 -20.19
CA PRO A 41 -9.20 -6.18 -19.60
C PRO A 41 -8.27 -4.98 -19.38
N VAL A 42 -8.19 -4.04 -20.33
CA VAL A 42 -7.34 -2.84 -20.17
C VAL A 42 -7.80 -1.98 -18.99
N ARG A 43 -9.11 -1.77 -18.83
CA ARG A 43 -9.65 -1.02 -17.70
C ARG A 43 -9.36 -1.70 -16.37
N LYS A 44 -9.54 -3.02 -16.28
CA LYS A 44 -9.22 -3.79 -15.07
C LYS A 44 -7.75 -3.70 -14.70
N MET A 45 -6.84 -3.79 -15.68
CA MET A 45 -5.41 -3.63 -15.45
C MET A 45 -5.04 -2.22 -14.95
N GLY A 46 -5.74 -1.19 -15.46
CA GLY A 46 -5.64 0.19 -14.98
C GLY A 46 -5.93 0.28 -13.48
N HIS A 47 -7.10 -0.21 -13.07
CA HIS A 47 -7.50 -0.18 -11.66
C HIS A 47 -6.58 -1.00 -10.75
N VAL A 48 -6.20 -2.22 -11.16
CA VAL A 48 -5.20 -3.02 -10.42
C VAL A 48 -3.93 -2.20 -10.14
N THR A 49 -3.47 -1.45 -11.14
CA THR A 49 -2.26 -0.61 -11.02
C THR A 49 -2.49 0.61 -10.12
N GLU A 50 -3.63 1.31 -10.27
CA GLU A 50 -4.01 2.47 -9.46
C GLU A 50 -3.99 2.15 -7.96
N PHE A 51 -4.64 1.06 -7.56
CA PHE A 51 -4.74 0.66 -6.16
C PHE A 51 -3.46 -0.01 -5.64
N MET A 52 -2.68 -0.67 -6.49
CA MET A 52 -1.34 -1.13 -6.15
C MET A 52 -0.43 0.05 -5.76
N ILE A 53 -0.43 1.12 -6.55
CA ILE A 53 0.38 2.31 -6.28
C ILE A 53 -0.11 3.02 -5.01
N LEU A 54 -1.42 3.15 -4.83
CA LEU A 54 -2.00 3.73 -3.61
C LEU A 54 -1.54 2.98 -2.36
N PHE A 55 -1.59 1.64 -2.37
CA PHE A 55 -1.10 0.80 -1.28
C PHE A 55 0.37 1.10 -0.94
N LEU A 56 1.25 1.13 -1.95
CA LEU A 56 2.68 1.37 -1.75
C LEU A 56 2.96 2.78 -1.20
N LEU A 57 2.24 3.79 -1.69
CA LEU A 57 2.37 5.17 -1.21
C LEU A 57 1.91 5.32 0.24
N VAL A 58 0.77 4.75 0.61
CA VAL A 58 0.29 4.77 2.00
C VAL A 58 1.26 4.01 2.90
N ARG A 59 1.73 2.85 2.46
CA ARG A 59 2.73 2.08 3.19
C ARG A 59 4.06 2.83 3.37
N TRP A 60 4.45 3.65 2.40
CA TRP A 60 5.63 4.52 2.48
C TRP A 60 5.41 5.74 3.40
N ALA A 61 4.22 6.33 3.36
CA ALA A 61 3.83 7.41 4.25
C ALA A 61 3.82 6.96 5.72
N LEU A 62 3.31 5.75 5.99
CA LEU A 62 3.31 5.12 7.31
C LEU A 62 4.68 4.56 7.73
N ALA A 63 5.62 4.40 6.80
CA ALA A 63 6.99 3.96 7.08
C ALA A 63 7.81 5.09 7.72
N VAL A 64 7.45 5.47 8.94
CA VAL A 64 8.17 6.46 9.70
C VAL A 64 9.40 5.77 10.33
N PRO A 65 10.64 6.20 10.03
CA PRO A 65 11.79 5.75 10.80
C PRO A 65 11.53 6.07 12.27
N LYS A 66 11.67 5.09 13.17
CA LYS A 66 11.61 5.35 14.62
C LYS A 66 12.55 6.52 14.89
N LEU A 67 12.04 7.60 15.50
CA LEU A 67 12.89 8.72 15.91
C LEU A 67 14.09 8.15 16.67
N SER A 68 15.29 8.64 16.31
CA SER A 68 16.54 8.30 16.97
C SER A 68 16.34 8.44 18.47
N ARG A 69 16.92 7.52 19.24
CA ARG A 69 16.80 7.47 20.70
C ARG A 69 17.29 8.75 21.39
N GLU A 70 17.99 9.64 20.70
CA GLU A 70 18.49 10.93 21.24
C GLU A 70 17.40 11.87 21.75
N ASP A 71 16.20 11.89 21.16
CA ASP A 71 15.12 12.77 21.65
C ASP A 71 14.48 12.27 22.96
N ARG A 72 14.82 11.04 23.40
CA ARG A 72 14.38 10.46 24.68
C ARG A 72 15.38 10.66 25.82
N GLY A 73 16.45 11.43 25.60
CA GLY A 73 17.51 11.65 26.58
C GLY A 73 17.21 12.67 27.69
N ILE A 74 16.10 13.41 27.62
CA ILE A 74 15.84 14.52 28.57
C ILE A 74 14.76 14.17 29.62
N ILE A 75 13.99 13.09 29.45
CA ILE A 75 12.91 12.73 30.39
C ILE A 75 12.94 11.24 30.68
N GLY A 76 13.46 10.87 31.85
CA GLY A 76 13.23 9.55 32.44
C GLY A 76 14.43 8.62 32.39
N GLY A 77 15.44 8.93 33.20
CA GLY A 77 16.38 7.92 33.67
C GLY A 77 15.62 6.82 34.41
N THR A 78 15.53 5.64 33.82
CA THR A 78 15.64 4.34 34.51
C THR A 78 15.64 3.23 33.46
N ALA A 79 16.71 2.46 33.51
CA ALA A 79 16.86 1.22 32.77
C ALA A 79 15.69 0.27 33.07
N ILE A 80 14.93 -0.11 32.05
CA ILE A 80 14.11 -1.32 32.09
C ILE A 80 14.66 -2.28 31.04
N ASN A 81 15.62 -3.06 31.53
CA ASN A 81 15.85 -4.48 31.27
C ASN A 81 15.71 -4.97 29.83
N THR A 82 16.89 -5.19 29.25
CA THR A 82 17.32 -6.03 28.12
C THR A 82 16.92 -7.51 28.24
N ALA A 83 15.77 -7.85 28.85
CA ALA A 83 15.32 -9.22 29.07
C ALA A 83 13.87 -9.42 28.63
N GLN A 84 13.57 -9.17 27.36
CA GLN A 84 12.33 -9.66 26.74
C GLN A 84 12.55 -9.89 25.24
N ARG A 85 13.54 -10.71 24.93
CA ARG A 85 13.88 -11.11 23.56
C ARG A 85 13.44 -12.53 23.22
N VAL A 86 12.44 -13.06 23.92
CA VAL A 86 11.62 -14.19 23.45
C VAL A 86 10.23 -13.99 24.05
N ALA A 87 9.35 -13.29 23.34
CA ALA A 87 7.93 -13.22 23.66
C ALA A 87 7.20 -13.07 22.34
N THR A 88 6.40 -14.10 22.04
CA THR A 88 5.34 -14.17 21.03
C THR A 88 5.04 -12.82 20.37
N VAL A 89 5.17 -12.73 19.04
CA VAL A 89 4.62 -11.56 18.32
C VAL A 89 3.13 -11.55 18.64
N SER A 90 2.71 -10.72 19.59
CA SER A 90 1.32 -10.70 20.01
C SER A 90 0.49 -10.38 18.75
N PRO A 91 -0.62 -11.09 18.50
CA PRO A 91 -1.43 -10.89 17.29
C PRO A 91 -1.77 -9.41 17.07
N THR A 92 -1.98 -8.66 18.16
CA THR A 92 -2.21 -7.21 18.17
C THR A 92 -1.12 -6.39 17.47
N LYS A 93 0.16 -6.79 17.50
CA LYS A 93 1.24 -6.08 16.79
C LYS A 93 1.22 -6.30 15.28
N VAL A 94 0.63 -7.41 14.81
CA VAL A 94 0.46 -7.69 13.37
C VAL A 94 -0.72 -6.89 12.79
N PHE A 95 -1.83 -6.82 13.54
CA PHE A 95 -3.01 -6.03 13.15
C PHE A 95 -2.72 -4.52 13.06
N LEU A 96 -1.80 -4.00 13.88
CA LEU A 96 -1.34 -2.60 13.80
C LEU A 96 -0.10 -2.41 12.91
N SER A 97 0.26 -3.40 12.08
CA SER A 97 1.38 -3.22 11.17
C SER A 97 1.06 -2.15 10.12
N PRO A 98 2.02 -1.28 9.75
CA PRO A 98 1.81 -0.27 8.70
C PRO A 98 1.32 -0.85 7.37
N SER A 99 1.67 -2.11 7.07
CA SER A 99 1.20 -2.82 5.88
C SER A 99 -0.28 -3.19 5.97
N VAL A 100 -0.76 -3.65 7.14
CA VAL A 100 -2.19 -3.97 7.33
C VAL A 100 -3.02 -2.69 7.28
N ILE A 101 -2.56 -1.61 7.92
CA ILE A 101 -3.25 -0.31 7.87
C ILE A 101 -3.34 0.20 6.42
N ALA A 102 -2.24 0.14 5.66
CA ALA A 102 -2.22 0.54 4.25
C ALA A 102 -3.14 -0.34 3.39
N PHE A 103 -3.18 -1.64 3.66
CA PHE A 103 -4.02 -2.59 2.93
C PHE A 103 -5.51 -2.31 3.15
N VAL A 104 -5.93 -2.18 4.42
CA VAL A 104 -7.32 -1.86 4.77
C VAL A 104 -7.71 -0.50 4.19
N PHE A 105 -6.86 0.51 4.33
CA PHE A 105 -7.12 1.84 3.76
C PHE A 105 -7.34 1.79 2.25
N ALA A 106 -6.47 1.10 1.50
CA ALA A 106 -6.57 1.03 0.05
C ALA A 106 -7.85 0.30 -0.41
N ILE A 107 -8.25 -0.79 0.25
CA ILE A 107 -9.50 -1.50 -0.05
C ILE A 107 -10.71 -0.65 0.32
N SER A 108 -10.69 0.02 1.48
CA SER A 108 -11.76 0.95 1.85
C SER A 108 -11.90 2.08 0.84
N TYR A 109 -10.77 2.61 0.33
CA TYR A 109 -10.79 3.65 -0.70
C TYR A 109 -11.36 3.12 -2.04
N ALA A 110 -11.00 1.90 -2.44
CA ALA A 110 -11.59 1.24 -3.62
C ALA A 110 -13.11 1.11 -3.49
N ALA A 111 -13.60 0.68 -2.32
CA ALA A 111 -15.03 0.59 -2.07
C ALA A 111 -15.72 1.97 -2.14
N THR A 112 -15.07 3.04 -1.65
CA THR A 112 -15.62 4.39 -1.78
C THR A 112 -15.59 4.91 -3.21
N ASP A 113 -14.59 4.54 -4.00
CA ASP A 113 -14.50 4.91 -5.42
C ASP A 113 -15.62 4.25 -6.22
N GLU A 114 -15.85 2.95 -6.01
CA GLU A 114 -16.93 2.21 -6.65
C GLU A 114 -18.31 2.76 -6.27
N TRP A 115 -18.48 3.11 -4.99
CA TRP A 115 -19.70 3.77 -4.52
C TRP A 115 -19.89 5.14 -5.19
N HIS A 116 -18.83 5.93 -5.35
CA HIS A 116 -18.90 7.20 -6.10
C HIS A 116 -19.25 6.99 -7.57
N GLN A 117 -18.67 5.98 -8.23
CA GLN A 117 -18.97 5.65 -9.63
C GLN A 117 -20.45 5.31 -9.85
N SER A 118 -21.14 4.78 -8.84
CA SER A 118 -22.59 4.52 -8.93
C SER A 118 -23.43 5.78 -9.16
N PHE A 119 -22.91 6.95 -8.83
CA PHE A 119 -23.55 8.25 -9.07
C PHE A 119 -23.09 8.91 -10.38
N VAL A 120 -22.12 8.34 -11.10
CA VAL A 120 -21.57 8.90 -12.34
C VAL A 120 -22.35 8.35 -13.55
N PRO A 121 -23.02 9.21 -14.34
CA PRO A 121 -23.80 8.75 -15.50
C PRO A 121 -22.97 7.96 -16.52
N GLY A 122 -23.51 6.83 -16.98
CA GLY A 122 -22.85 6.01 -18.00
C GLY A 122 -21.66 5.18 -17.49
N ARG A 123 -21.47 5.09 -16.17
CA ARG A 123 -20.62 4.09 -15.52
C ARG A 123 -21.46 2.90 -15.06
N SER A 124 -20.89 1.70 -15.16
CA SER A 124 -21.44 0.49 -14.56
C SER A 124 -20.68 0.23 -13.27
N SER A 125 -21.30 0.50 -12.12
CA SER A 125 -20.71 0.11 -10.85
C SER A 125 -21.06 -1.36 -10.54
N ASN A 126 -20.07 -2.18 -10.22
CA ASN A 126 -20.22 -3.55 -9.78
C ASN A 126 -19.29 -3.87 -8.60
N TRP A 127 -19.80 -4.57 -7.60
CA TRP A 127 -19.01 -5.10 -6.49
C TRP A 127 -17.84 -5.98 -6.93
N THR A 128 -17.90 -6.57 -8.12
CA THR A 128 -16.77 -7.31 -8.69
C THR A 128 -15.58 -6.42 -9.01
N ASP A 129 -15.79 -5.12 -9.27
CA ASP A 129 -14.72 -4.18 -9.56
C ASP A 129 -13.93 -3.83 -8.27
N VAL A 130 -14.61 -3.71 -7.11
CA VAL A 130 -13.94 -3.66 -5.80
C VAL A 130 -13.03 -4.87 -5.55
N ALA A 131 -13.47 -6.07 -5.98
CA ALA A 131 -12.65 -7.28 -5.85
C ALA A 131 -11.44 -7.26 -6.78
N VAL A 132 -11.58 -6.70 -7.99
CA VAL A 132 -10.45 -6.46 -8.91
C VAL A 132 -9.47 -5.47 -8.29
N ASP A 133 -9.96 -4.38 -7.69
CA ASP A 133 -9.12 -3.38 -7.04
C ASP A 133 -8.35 -3.95 -5.85
N ALA A 134 -9.03 -4.77 -5.03
CA ALA A 134 -8.41 -5.51 -3.94
C ALA A 134 -7.31 -6.48 -4.42
N SER A 135 -7.42 -7.01 -5.65
CA SER A 135 -6.36 -7.81 -6.25
C SER A 135 -5.10 -6.97 -6.51
N GLY A 136 -5.24 -5.71 -6.94
CA GLY A 136 -4.12 -4.77 -7.09
C GLY A 136 -3.42 -4.44 -5.78
N VAL A 137 -4.19 -4.19 -4.72
CA VAL A 137 -3.66 -4.02 -3.35
C VAL A 137 -2.86 -5.26 -2.92
N SER A 138 -3.39 -6.45 -3.20
CA SER A 138 -2.76 -7.74 -2.86
C SER A 138 -1.45 -7.96 -3.62
N VAL A 139 -1.43 -7.67 -4.92
CA VAL A 139 -0.20 -7.72 -5.73
C VAL A 139 0.85 -6.76 -5.16
N GLY A 140 0.47 -5.52 -4.83
CA GLY A 140 1.37 -4.56 -4.20
C GLY A 140 1.96 -5.05 -2.87
N ALA A 141 1.14 -5.70 -2.04
CA ALA A 141 1.59 -6.29 -0.78
C ALA A 141 2.59 -7.44 -0.99
N ILE A 142 2.34 -8.32 -1.96
CA ILE A 142 3.24 -9.43 -2.32
C ILE A 142 4.58 -8.89 -2.83
N LEU A 143 4.55 -7.95 -3.77
CA LEU A 143 5.76 -7.33 -4.33
C LEU A 143 6.59 -6.65 -3.25
N LEU A 144 5.94 -5.95 -2.31
CA LEU A 144 6.63 -5.37 -1.16
C LEU A 144 7.33 -6.43 -0.31
N VAL A 145 6.67 -7.55 -0.02
CA VAL A 145 7.27 -8.66 0.76
C VAL A 145 8.49 -9.24 0.04
N ILE A 146 8.37 -9.48 -1.27
CA ILE A 146 9.48 -9.97 -2.10
C ILE A 146 10.65 -8.99 -2.05
N ALA A 147 10.41 -7.70 -2.31
CA ALA A 147 11.45 -6.68 -2.28
C ALA A 147 12.17 -6.59 -0.92
N LEU A 148 11.42 -6.70 0.18
CA LEU A 148 12.00 -6.69 1.53
C LEU A 148 12.82 -7.95 1.83
N ARG A 149 12.46 -9.12 1.27
CA ARG A 149 13.25 -10.36 1.41
C ARG A 149 14.54 -10.29 0.61
N LEU A 150 14.48 -9.84 -0.65
CA LEU A 150 15.65 -9.71 -1.51
C LEU A 150 16.69 -8.74 -0.91
N ARG A 151 16.23 -7.61 -0.35
CA ARG A 151 17.12 -6.64 0.30
C ARG A 151 17.85 -7.21 1.54
N LYS A 152 17.22 -8.13 2.27
CA LYS A 152 17.85 -8.80 3.42
C LYS A 152 18.93 -9.78 2.98
N ASN A 153 18.66 -10.59 1.96
CA ASN A 153 19.62 -11.58 1.46
C ASN A 153 20.89 -10.90 0.91
N THR A 154 20.75 -9.76 0.23
CA THR A 154 21.92 -8.98 -0.24
C THR A 154 22.72 -8.32 0.89
N ALA A 155 22.14 -8.17 2.09
CA ALA A 155 22.79 -7.54 3.24
C ALA A 155 23.55 -8.54 4.14
N ASN A 156 23.40 -9.86 3.92
CA ASN A 156 24.15 -10.91 4.63
C ASN A 156 25.00 -11.78 3.65
N PRO A 157 26.04 -11.24 2.97
CA PRO A 157 26.91 -12.07 2.13
C PRO A 157 27.99 -12.85 2.90
N PHE A 158 28.11 -12.67 4.23
CA PHE A 158 29.29 -13.10 5.01
C PHE A 158 29.04 -14.22 6.04
N GLU A 159 27.84 -14.80 6.11
CA GLU A 159 27.56 -15.94 7.03
C GLU A 159 27.80 -17.33 6.41
N ASP A 160 28.06 -17.44 5.11
CA ASP A 160 28.15 -18.74 4.40
C ASP A 160 29.56 -19.39 4.41
N GLY A 161 30.50 -18.90 5.22
CA GLY A 161 31.93 -19.23 5.07
C GLY A 161 32.64 -19.98 6.22
N ASN A 162 31.95 -20.39 7.29
CA ASN A 162 32.63 -20.86 8.52
C ASN A 162 32.31 -22.31 8.97
N ASP A 163 31.71 -23.14 8.12
CA ASP A 163 31.38 -24.55 8.42
C ASP A 163 32.32 -25.58 7.76
N GLU A 164 33.56 -25.19 7.45
CA GLU A 164 34.63 -26.13 7.07
C GLU A 164 35.81 -26.00 8.04
N GLY A 165 35.82 -26.84 9.09
CA GLY A 165 36.89 -26.94 10.08
C GLY A 165 36.68 -28.07 11.06
#